data_AF-A0A0F9M983-F1
#
_entry.id   AF-A0A0F9M983-F1
#
_cell.length_a   1.000
_cell.length_b   1.000
_cell.length_c   1.000
_cell.angle_alpha   90.00
_cell.angle_beta   90.00
_cell.angle_gamma   90.00
#
_symmetry.space_group_name_H-M   'P 1'
#
loop_
_entity.id
_entity.type
_entity.pdbx_description
1 polymer ?
#
loop_
_entity_poly.entity_id
_entity_poly.type
_entity_poly.pdbx_seq_one_letter_code
_entity_poly.pdbx_strand_id
1 'polypeptide(L)'
;MAKSTEEKVVRISRAAVANRLVAELNGLTTLEALAEKADDMFVKGGGQSKPTAAKHHVRRALETAEAMGVIELTRPTDLMVKKVKK
;
A
#
# COMPACT_ATOMS: atom_id res chain seq x y z
N MET A 1 23.99 -33.82 -2.30
CA MET A 1 22.73 -33.64 -1.55
C MET A 1 22.46 -32.14 -1.44
N ALA A 2 21.65 -31.58 -2.35
CA ALA A 2 21.28 -30.18 -2.30
C ALA A 2 20.10 -30.02 -1.35
N LYS A 3 20.33 -29.50 -0.13
CA LYS A 3 19.26 -29.00 0.73
C LYS A 3 18.81 -27.67 0.14
N SER A 4 17.75 -27.72 -0.67
CA SER A 4 17.00 -26.53 -1.04
C SER A 4 16.44 -25.94 0.25
N THR A 5 16.99 -24.81 0.67
CA THR A 5 16.45 -23.98 1.73
C THR A 5 15.13 -23.42 1.21
N GLU A 6 14.03 -24.13 1.42
CA GLU A 6 12.70 -23.55 1.29
C GLU A 6 12.61 -22.45 2.35
N GLU A 7 12.92 -21.21 1.95
CA GLU A 7 12.54 -20.03 2.71
C GLU A 7 11.07 -20.20 3.03
N LYS A 8 10.73 -20.32 4.32
CA LYS A 8 9.35 -20.33 4.78
C LYS A 8 8.74 -19.03 4.31
N VAL A 9 8.05 -19.11 3.18
CA VAL A 9 7.29 -18.00 2.63
C VAL A 9 6.23 -17.70 3.68
N VAL A 10 6.48 -16.69 4.52
CA VAL A 10 5.52 -16.25 5.51
C VAL A 10 4.30 -15.83 4.71
N ARG A 11 3.23 -16.62 4.75
CA ARG A 11 1.98 -16.31 4.06
C ARG A 11 1.33 -15.15 4.80
N ILE A 12 1.75 -13.94 4.47
CA ILE A 12 1.22 -12.71 5.04
C ILE A 12 -0.03 -12.34 4.25
N SER A 13 -1.12 -11.97 4.94
CA SER A 13 -2.32 -11.46 4.27
C SER A 13 -2.06 -10.07 3.68
N ARG A 14 -2.80 -9.67 2.65
CA ARG A 14 -2.69 -8.30 2.08
C ARG A 14 -2.92 -7.20 3.11
N ALA A 15 -3.84 -7.44 4.06
CA ALA A 15 -4.10 -6.51 5.16
C ALA A 15 -2.89 -6.38 6.10
N ALA A 16 -2.24 -7.50 6.44
CA ALA A 16 -1.05 -7.49 7.28
C ALA A 16 0.14 -6.79 6.57
N VAL A 17 0.32 -7.01 5.27
CA VAL A 17 1.32 -6.28 4.47
C VAL A 17 1.02 -4.78 4.48
N ALA A 18 -0.22 -4.38 4.23
CA ALA A 18 -0.62 -2.97 4.23
C ALA A 18 -0.38 -2.29 5.58
N ASN A 19 -0.77 -2.93 6.69
CA ASN A 19 -0.54 -2.39 8.04
C ASN A 19 0.94 -2.23 8.36
N ARG A 20 1.76 -3.21 7.97
CA ARG A 20 3.21 -3.14 8.13
C ARG A 20 3.82 -1.98 7.34
N LEU A 21 3.39 -1.81 6.09
CA LEU A 21 3.86 -0.73 5.21
C LEU A 21 3.52 0.65 5.76
N VAL A 22 2.34 0.80 6.36
CA VAL A 22 1.92 2.05 7.02
C VAL A 22 2.71 2.29 8.32
N ALA A 23 3.02 1.24 9.08
CA ALA A 23 3.83 1.35 10.30
C ALA A 23 5.30 1.71 10.03
N GLU A 24 5.87 1.24 8.91
CA GLU A 24 7.24 1.52 8.48
C GLU A 24 7.36 2.81 7.63
N LEU A 25 6.26 3.56 7.48
CA LEU A 25 6.18 4.71 6.59
C LEU A 25 7.04 5.86 7.10
N ASN A 26 8.00 6.29 6.29
CA ASN A 26 8.88 7.41 6.58
C ASN A 26 8.83 8.41 5.41
N GLY A 27 8.44 9.65 5.71
CA GLY A 27 8.37 10.73 4.74
C GLY A 27 7.10 10.75 3.88
N LEU A 28 7.11 11.60 2.85
CA LEU A 28 5.98 11.79 1.94
C LEU A 28 5.95 10.72 0.86
N THR A 29 4.77 10.13 0.62
CA THR A 29 4.57 9.12 -0.41
C THR A 29 3.13 9.17 -0.93
N THR A 30 2.86 8.46 -2.03
CA THR A 30 1.55 8.41 -2.66
C THR A 30 0.88 7.06 -2.39
N LEU A 31 -0.46 7.05 -2.44
CA LEU A 31 -1.25 5.82 -2.33
C LEU A 31 -0.82 4.76 -3.38
N GLU A 32 -0.45 5.20 -4.58
CA GLU A 32 -0.06 4.31 -5.67
C GLU A 32 1.29 3.65 -5.41
N ALA A 33 2.29 4.43 -5.00
CA ALA A 33 3.61 3.88 -4.64
C ALA A 33 3.52 2.90 -3.47
N LEU A 34 2.64 3.15 -2.50
CA LEU A 34 2.40 2.22 -1.39
C LEU A 34 1.65 0.96 -1.84
N ALA A 35 0.69 1.08 -2.74
CA ALA A 35 -0.07 -0.05 -3.27
C ALA A 35 0.81 -1.00 -4.08
N GLU A 36 1.70 -0.46 -4.92
CA GLU A 36 2.68 -1.24 -5.69
C GLU A 36 3.62 -2.00 -4.75
N LYS A 37 4.22 -1.31 -3.76
CA LYS A 37 5.07 -1.95 -2.76
C LYS A 37 4.34 -3.05 -1.98
N ALA A 38 3.07 -2.82 -1.62
CA ALA A 38 2.27 -3.81 -0.90
C ALA A 38 1.98 -5.05 -1.77
N ASP A 39 1.68 -4.85 -3.05
CA ASP A 39 1.46 -5.97 -3.98
C ASP A 39 2.75 -6.76 -4.21
N ASP A 40 3.88 -6.08 -4.42
CA ASP A 40 5.20 -6.72 -4.56
C ASP A 40 5.58 -7.56 -3.34
N MET A 41 5.37 -7.04 -2.13
CA MET A 41 5.62 -7.78 -0.89
C MET A 41 4.71 -9.02 -0.77
N PHE A 42 3.45 -8.90 -1.19
CA PHE A 42 2.52 -10.01 -1.17
C PHE A 42 2.87 -11.09 -2.22
N VAL A 43 3.31 -10.67 -3.41
CA VAL A 43 3.78 -11.57 -4.48
C VAL A 43 5.06 -12.31 -4.06
N LYS A 44 6.02 -11.61 -3.43
CA LYS A 44 7.20 -12.22 -2.81
C LYS A 44 6.81 -13.23 -1.72
N GLY A 45 5.70 -12.99 -1.04
CA GLY A 45 5.05 -13.91 -0.10
C GLY A 45 4.29 -15.08 -0.73
N GLY A 46 4.47 -15.35 -2.03
CA GLY A 46 3.83 -16.47 -2.74
C GLY A 46 2.38 -16.23 -3.12
N GLY A 47 1.92 -14.98 -3.04
CA GLY A 47 0.58 -14.56 -3.45
C GLY A 47 0.47 -14.19 -4.93
N GLN A 48 -0.75 -14.17 -5.46
CA GLN A 48 -1.01 -13.60 -6.79
C GLN A 48 -1.12 -12.07 -6.72
N SER A 49 -0.51 -11.38 -7.67
CA SER A 49 -0.63 -9.93 -7.85
C SER A 49 -2.10 -9.55 -8.04
N LYS A 50 -2.57 -8.59 -7.24
CA LYS A 50 -3.90 -7.97 -7.36
C LYS A 50 -3.78 -6.49 -6.97
N PRO A 51 -3.34 -5.61 -7.89
CA PRO A 51 -3.05 -4.20 -7.60
C PRO A 51 -4.26 -3.43 -7.06
N THR A 52 -5.46 -3.72 -7.58
CA THR A 52 -6.71 -3.11 -7.10
C THR A 52 -7.02 -3.49 -5.65
N ALA A 53 -6.79 -4.75 -5.29
CA ALA A 53 -6.98 -5.22 -3.92
C ALA A 53 -5.91 -4.64 -2.97
N ALA A 54 -4.65 -4.56 -3.42
CA ALA A 54 -3.58 -3.92 -2.66
C ALA A 54 -3.90 -2.45 -2.37
N LYS A 55 -4.31 -1.69 -3.40
CA LYS A 55 -4.72 -0.28 -3.26
C LYS A 55 -5.88 -0.10 -2.28
N HIS A 56 -6.88 -0.99 -2.30
CA HIS A 56 -7.99 -0.97 -1.35
C HIS A 56 -7.51 -1.16 0.10
N HIS A 57 -6.69 -2.18 0.35
CA HIS A 57 -6.18 -2.46 1.71
C HIS A 57 -5.26 -1.38 2.22
N VAL A 58 -4.36 -0.86 1.38
CA VAL A 58 -3.46 0.25 1.74
C VAL A 58 -4.27 1.50 2.08
N ARG A 59 -5.27 1.85 1.25
CA ARG A 59 -6.16 2.99 1.54
C ARG A 59 -6.84 2.85 2.90
N ARG A 60 -7.41 1.67 3.21
CA ARG A 60 -8.06 1.41 4.50
C ARG A 60 -7.09 1.53 5.68
N ALA A 61 -5.87 1.01 5.52
CA ALA A 61 -4.84 1.10 6.54
C ALA A 61 -4.43 2.56 6.80
N LEU A 62 -4.26 3.36 5.73
CA LEU A 62 -3.97 4.79 5.81
C LEU A 62 -5.10 5.58 6.48
N GLU A 63 -6.36 5.35 6.08
CA GLU A 63 -7.53 5.98 6.71
C GLU A 63 -7.63 5.66 8.22
N THR A 64 -7.28 4.43 8.60
CA THR A 64 -7.26 4.02 10.01
C THR A 64 -6.11 4.69 10.77
N ALA A 65 -4.92 4.73 10.18
CA ALA A 65 -3.76 5.39 10.78
C ALA A 65 -3.97 6.90 10.92
N GLU A 66 -4.64 7.54 9.96
CA GLU A 66 -5.10 8.93 10.06
C GLU A 66 -6.08 9.12 11.22
N ALA A 67 -7.10 8.26 11.32
CA ALA A 67 -8.09 8.33 12.40
C ALA A 67 -7.47 8.10 13.79
N MET A 68 -6.37 7.35 13.88
CA MET A 68 -5.60 7.14 15.11
C MET A 68 -4.58 8.26 15.39
N GLY A 69 -4.41 9.23 14.50
CA GLY A 69 -3.44 10.31 14.64
C GLY A 69 -1.97 9.90 14.40
N VAL A 70 -1.74 8.77 13.73
CA VAL A 70 -0.40 8.25 13.42
C VAL A 70 0.19 8.94 12.18
N ILE A 71 -0.67 9.30 11.22
CA ILE A 71 -0.28 9.98 9.97
C ILE A 71 -1.29 11.07 9.61
N GLU A 72 -0.91 11.96 8.69
CA GLU A 72 -1.78 12.97 8.10
C GLU A 72 -1.94 12.70 6.60
N LEU A 73 -3.17 12.58 6.10
CA LEU A 73 -3.42 12.40 4.67
C LEU A 73 -3.71 13.74 4.01
N THR A 74 -2.81 14.16 3.13
CA THR A 74 -3.08 15.29 2.24
C THR A 74 -3.94 14.83 1.06
N ARG A 75 -5.15 15.39 0.94
CA ARG A 75 -6.09 15.11 -0.16
C ARG A 75 -6.15 16.34 -1.06
N PRO A 76 -5.35 16.41 -2.14
CA PRO A 76 -5.47 17.52 -3.08
C PRO A 76 -6.79 17.37 -3.85
N THR A 77 -7.85 18.02 -3.37
CA THR A 77 -9.21 17.93 -3.96
C THR A 77 -9.53 19.03 -4.96
N ASP A 78 -8.68 20.03 -5.16
CA ASP A 78 -9.04 21.19 -5.96
C ASP A 78 -8.54 21.12 -7.39
N LEU A 79 -9.33 20.46 -8.25
CA LEU A 79 -9.25 20.64 -9.69
C LEU A 79 -9.72 22.06 -10.04
N MET A 80 -8.78 23.00 -10.18
CA MET A 80 -9.07 24.32 -10.72
C MET A 80 -9.35 24.23 -12.23
N VAL A 81 -10.63 24.30 -12.60
CA VAL A 81 -11.06 24.30 -14.00
C VAL A 81 -11.22 25.73 -14.49
N LYS A 82 -10.46 26.12 -15.53
CA LYS A 82 -10.63 27.40 -16.23
C LYS A 82 -11.05 27.14 -17.67
N LYS A 83 -12.20 27.67 -18.07
CA LYS A 83 -12.71 27.60 -19.45
C LYS A 83 -11.83 28.44 -20.38
N VAL A 84 -11.19 27.81 -21.37
CA VAL A 84 -10.37 28.51 -22.38
C VAL A 84 -11.25 28.94 -23.55
N LYS A 85 -12.03 30.01 -23.32
CA LYS A 85 -12.94 30.67 -24.30
C LYS A 85 -13.92 29.70 -25.02
N LYS A 86 -14.80 30.27 -25.85
CA LYS A 86 -16.04 29.67 -26.35
C LYS A 86 -15.84 29.13 -27.76
#